data_AF-A0A2S7XJD7-F1
#
_entry.id   AF-A0A2S7XJD7-F1
#
_cell.length_a   1.000
_cell.length_b   1.000
_cell.length_c   1.000
_cell.angle_alpha   90.00
_cell.angle_beta   90.00
_cell.angle_gamma   90.00
#
_symmetry.space_group_name_H-M   'P 1'
#
loop_
_entity.id
_entity.type
_entity.pdbx_description
1 polymer ?
#
loop_
_entity_poly.entity_id
_entity_poly.type
_entity_poly.pdbx_seq_one_letter_code
_entity_poly.pdbx_strand_id
1 'polypeptide(L)'
;MFKKTAITFGLLISLAACSSTVPKEPEKANMANPAAEFCAERGTYDLDSGNCTLNNGDVINAWEYYRSQKHTMTKPVGKPNPAAAYCIEQEGAYNLDNSDCTLKTGEVVNAWDFYRSNQK
;
A
#
# COMPACT_ATOMS: atom_id res chain seq x y z
N MET A 1 65.49 -11.83 39.03
CA MET A 1 65.86 -13.10 38.38
C MET A 1 64.76 -14.13 38.63
N PHE A 2 64.25 -14.77 37.57
CA PHE A 2 63.33 -15.95 37.55
C PHE A 2 61.90 -15.77 38.12
N LYS A 3 60.81 -16.29 37.52
CA LYS A 3 60.55 -16.96 36.23
C LYS A 3 59.02 -16.99 36.00
N LYS A 4 58.66 -17.12 34.73
CA LYS A 4 57.34 -17.31 34.11
C LYS A 4 56.59 -18.55 34.64
N THR A 5 55.25 -18.51 34.61
CA THR A 5 54.21 -19.56 34.33
C THR A 5 52.95 -19.29 35.17
N ALA A 6 51.70 -19.57 34.81
CA ALA A 6 51.04 -20.11 33.62
C ALA A 6 49.52 -19.84 33.76
N ILE A 7 48.84 -20.02 32.63
CA ILE A 7 47.42 -19.87 32.31
C ILE A 7 46.49 -20.76 33.16
N THR A 8 45.20 -20.37 33.27
CA THR A 8 43.92 -21.14 33.43
C THR A 8 43.04 -20.54 34.55
N PHE A 9 41.71 -20.43 34.52
CA PHE A 9 40.58 -20.89 33.68
C PHE A 9 39.42 -19.92 34.07
N GLY A 10 38.78 -19.17 33.17
CA GLY A 10 37.57 -19.61 32.50
C GLY A 10 36.32 -19.55 33.40
N LEU A 11 35.54 -18.47 33.33
CA LEU A 11 34.06 -18.54 33.29
C LEU A 11 33.46 -17.22 32.79
N LEU A 12 33.51 -16.99 31.47
CA LEU A 12 32.62 -16.03 30.83
C LEU A 12 31.26 -16.73 30.69
N ILE A 13 30.31 -16.39 31.56
CA ILE A 13 28.92 -16.82 31.45
C ILE A 13 28.32 -16.07 30.27
N SER A 14 28.36 -16.68 29.09
CA SER A 14 27.62 -16.23 27.92
C SER A 14 26.13 -16.40 28.23
N LEU A 15 25.42 -15.31 28.52
CA LEU A 15 23.97 -15.30 28.41
C LEU A 15 23.60 -15.42 26.93
N ALA A 16 23.45 -16.65 26.45
CA ALA A 16 22.73 -16.91 25.22
C ALA A 16 21.24 -16.68 25.50
N ALA A 17 20.81 -15.41 25.48
CA ALA A 17 19.41 -15.06 25.35
C ALA A 17 18.99 -15.36 23.90
N CYS A 18 18.72 -16.62 23.60
CA CYS A 18 17.96 -16.98 22.40
C CYS A 18 16.53 -16.49 22.62
N SER A 19 16.29 -15.21 22.33
CA SER A 19 14.94 -14.73 22.03
C SER A 19 14.55 -15.40 20.72
N SER A 20 13.86 -16.54 20.82
CA SER A 20 13.18 -17.13 19.68
C SER A 20 12.09 -16.15 19.27
N THR A 21 12.42 -15.18 18.43
CA THR A 21 11.44 -14.44 17.67
C THR A 21 10.82 -15.44 16.71
N VAL A 22 9.76 -16.10 17.16
CA VAL A 22 8.86 -16.85 16.28
C VAL A 22 8.51 -15.88 15.16
N PRO A 23 8.83 -16.20 13.88
CA PRO A 23 8.42 -15.36 12.77
C PRO A 23 6.91 -15.16 12.87
N LYS A 24 6.48 -13.91 13.07
CA LYS A 24 5.05 -13.56 13.02
C LYS A 24 4.55 -14.04 11.66
N GLU A 25 3.66 -15.03 11.66
CA GLU A 25 3.01 -15.50 10.45
C GLU A 25 2.44 -14.26 9.73
N PRO A 26 2.68 -14.11 8.41
CA PRO A 26 2.20 -12.95 7.69
C PRO A 26 0.70 -12.82 7.94
N GLU A 27 0.33 -11.67 8.52
CA GLU A 27 -1.06 -11.35 8.82
C GLU A 27 -1.83 -11.49 7.51
N LYS A 28 -2.82 -12.40 7.46
CA LYS A 28 -3.59 -12.63 6.24
C LYS A 28 -4.16 -11.28 5.80
N ALA A 29 -3.85 -10.89 4.56
CA ALA A 29 -4.41 -9.69 3.99
C ALA A 29 -5.94 -9.86 3.96
N ASN A 30 -6.64 -9.10 4.79
CA ASN A 30 -8.11 -9.13 4.89
C ASN A 30 -8.80 -8.41 3.70
N MET A 31 -8.04 -7.99 2.69
CA MET A 31 -8.53 -7.25 1.55
C MET A 31 -8.23 -8.01 0.26
N ALA A 32 -9.28 -8.31 -0.50
CA ALA A 32 -9.15 -8.94 -1.80
C ALA A 32 -8.43 -8.01 -2.79
N ASN A 33 -7.64 -8.60 -3.68
CA ASN A 33 -6.98 -7.85 -4.76
C ASN A 33 -8.04 -7.39 -5.77
N PRO A 34 -8.27 -6.07 -5.96
CA PRO A 34 -9.32 -5.57 -6.84
C PRO A 34 -9.16 -6.02 -8.30
N ALA A 35 -7.93 -6.11 -8.80
CA ALA A 35 -7.67 -6.58 -10.16
C ALA A 35 -7.96 -8.09 -10.30
N ALA A 36 -7.72 -8.88 -9.25
CA ALA A 36 -8.04 -10.30 -9.23
C ALA A 36 -9.57 -10.53 -9.16
N GLU A 37 -10.29 -9.78 -8.32
CA GLU A 37 -11.77 -9.82 -8.29
C GLU A 37 -12.35 -9.44 -9.65
N PHE A 38 -11.86 -8.34 -10.24
CA PHE A 38 -12.30 -7.89 -11.54
C PHE A 38 -12.07 -8.93 -12.65
N CYS A 39 -10.92 -9.60 -12.59
CA CYS A 39 -10.59 -10.70 -13.49
C CYS A 39 -11.51 -11.91 -13.28
N ALA A 40 -11.78 -12.31 -12.04
CA ALA A 40 -12.57 -13.50 -11.71
C ALA A 40 -14.01 -13.46 -12.26
N GLU A 41 -14.56 -12.27 -12.49
CA GLU A 41 -15.87 -12.10 -13.16
C GLU A 41 -15.82 -12.34 -14.69
N ARG A 42 -14.64 -12.32 -15.30
CA ARG A 42 -14.41 -12.25 -16.76
C ARG A 42 -13.45 -13.30 -17.30
N GLY A 43 -12.87 -14.10 -16.42
CA GLY A 43 -11.80 -15.04 -16.73
C GLY A 43 -11.18 -15.67 -15.50
N THR A 44 -9.95 -16.15 -15.64
CA THR A 44 -9.16 -16.78 -14.57
C THR A 44 -7.92 -15.95 -14.27
N TYR A 45 -7.74 -15.60 -13.00
CA TYR A 45 -6.55 -14.87 -12.53
C TYR A 45 -5.42 -15.85 -12.19
N ASP A 46 -4.23 -15.58 -12.71
CA ASP A 46 -3.01 -16.31 -12.37
C ASP A 46 -2.26 -15.61 -11.24
N LEU A 47 -2.10 -16.31 -10.12
CA LEU A 47 -1.41 -15.81 -8.93
C LEU A 47 0.09 -15.58 -9.16
N ASP A 48 0.72 -16.35 -10.06
CA ASP A 48 2.15 -16.31 -10.29
C ASP A 48 2.53 -15.18 -11.24
N SER A 49 1.78 -15.03 -12.34
CA SER A 49 2.06 -13.99 -13.35
C SER A 49 1.33 -12.68 -13.12
N GLY A 50 0.23 -12.67 -12.37
CA GLY A 50 -0.66 -11.52 -12.24
C GLY A 50 -1.48 -11.22 -13.50
N ASN A 51 -1.54 -12.17 -14.43
CA ASN A 51 -2.34 -12.06 -15.65
C ASN A 51 -3.78 -12.55 -15.44
N CYS A 52 -4.65 -12.04 -16.29
CA CYS A 52 -6.01 -12.51 -16.46
C CYS A 52 -6.13 -13.23 -17.79
N THR A 53 -6.51 -14.51 -17.76
CA THR A 53 -6.92 -15.26 -18.95
C THR A 53 -8.42 -15.08 -19.11
N LEU A 54 -8.84 -14.28 -20.07
CA LEU A 54 -10.24 -13.96 -20.34
C LEU A 54 -11.00 -15.18 -20.90
N ASN A 55 -12.33 -15.16 -20.81
CA ASN A 55 -13.19 -16.26 -21.31
C ASN A 55 -13.04 -16.54 -22.81
N ASN A 56 -12.54 -15.58 -23.59
CA ASN A 56 -12.23 -15.75 -25.01
C ASN A 56 -10.82 -16.31 -25.27
N GLY A 57 -10.03 -16.56 -24.21
CA GLY A 57 -8.67 -17.08 -24.29
C GLY A 57 -7.56 -16.02 -24.30
N ASP A 58 -7.90 -14.73 -24.38
CA ASP A 58 -6.91 -13.66 -24.36
C ASP A 58 -6.21 -13.57 -23.00
N VAL A 59 -4.90 -13.34 -23.00
CA VAL A 59 -4.10 -13.14 -21.79
C VAL A 59 -3.68 -11.68 -21.68
N ILE A 60 -4.07 -11.03 -20.59
CA ILE A 60 -3.80 -9.60 -20.35
C ILE A 60 -3.31 -9.38 -18.91
N ASN A 61 -2.46 -8.38 -18.68
CA ASN A 61 -2.10 -8.00 -17.32
C ASN A 61 -3.35 -7.54 -16.55
N ALA A 62 -3.65 -8.15 -15.40
CA ALA A 62 -4.91 -7.91 -14.71
C ALA A 62 -5.05 -6.47 -14.21
N TRP A 63 -3.95 -5.83 -13.79
CA TRP A 63 -3.98 -4.44 -13.35
C TRP A 63 -4.16 -3.47 -14.50
N GLU A 64 -3.54 -3.72 -15.66
CA GLU A 64 -3.76 -2.93 -16.86
C GLU A 64 -5.21 -3.04 -17.32
N TYR A 65 -5.77 -4.25 -17.34
CA TYR A 65 -7.17 -4.46 -17.71
C TYR A 65 -8.13 -3.79 -16.73
N TYR A 66 -7.90 -3.95 -15.42
CA TYR A 66 -8.69 -3.28 -14.39
C TYR A 66 -8.68 -1.76 -14.56
N ARG A 67 -7.49 -1.15 -14.76
CA ARG A 67 -7.36 0.30 -14.91
C ARG A 67 -7.78 0.82 -16.27
N SER A 68 -7.87 -0.01 -17.32
CA SER A 68 -8.42 0.43 -18.61
C SER A 68 -9.94 0.63 -18.54
N GLN A 69 -10.59 0.05 -17.53
CA GLN A 69 -12.04 0.01 -17.37
C GLN A 69 -12.56 1.09 -16.41
N LYS A 70 -11.80 2.19 -16.17
CA LYS A 70 -12.11 3.23 -15.16
C LYS A 70 -13.55 3.75 -15.19
N HIS A 71 -14.17 3.82 -16.36
CA HIS A 71 -15.54 4.30 -16.55
C HIS A 71 -16.62 3.32 -16.04
N THR A 72 -16.29 2.04 -15.89
CA THR A 72 -17.20 1.00 -15.38
C THR A 72 -16.94 0.66 -13.90
N MET A 73 -15.89 1.24 -13.30
CA MET A 73 -15.51 0.95 -11.92
C MET A 73 -16.42 1.70 -10.95
N THR A 74 -17.32 0.97 -10.29
CA THR A 74 -18.25 1.53 -9.29
C THR A 74 -17.74 1.40 -7.85
N LYS A 75 -16.76 0.53 -7.60
CA LYS A 75 -16.15 0.33 -6.28
C LYS A 75 -14.94 1.25 -6.10
N PRO A 76 -14.89 2.09 -5.06
CA PRO A 76 -13.70 2.87 -4.71
C PRO A 76 -12.49 1.96 -4.47
N VAL A 77 -11.33 2.37 -4.97
CA VAL A 77 -10.06 1.67 -4.74
C VAL A 77 -9.33 2.33 -3.58
N GLY A 78 -9.06 1.54 -2.54
CA GLY A 78 -8.35 2.03 -1.36
C GLY A 78 -9.12 3.10 -0.60
N LYS A 79 -8.38 3.88 0.20
CA LYS A 79 -8.94 5.03 0.91
C LYS A 79 -8.93 6.26 -0.01
N PRO A 80 -9.96 7.13 0.05
CA PRO A 80 -9.92 8.42 -0.64
C PRO A 80 -8.67 9.21 -0.24
N ASN A 81 -8.12 9.98 -1.18
CA ASN A 81 -7.11 10.98 -0.86
C ASN A 81 -7.74 12.02 0.09
N PRO A 82 -7.21 12.21 1.31
CA PRO A 82 -7.84 13.08 2.31
C PRO A 82 -7.90 14.55 1.85
N ALA A 83 -6.88 15.04 1.15
CA ALA A 83 -6.89 16.41 0.64
C ALA A 83 -7.92 16.60 -0.49
N ALA A 84 -8.05 15.61 -1.37
CA ALA A 84 -9.07 15.63 -2.43
C ALA A 84 -10.49 15.52 -1.84
N ALA A 85 -10.68 14.62 -0.88
CA ALA A 85 -11.96 14.45 -0.18
C ALA A 85 -12.36 15.75 0.54
N TYR A 86 -11.43 16.38 1.25
CA TYR A 86 -11.66 17.66 1.91
C TYR A 86 -11.98 18.77 0.91
N CYS A 87 -11.25 18.87 -0.21
CA CYS A 87 -11.56 19.83 -1.27
C CYS A 87 -13.02 19.71 -1.76
N ILE A 88 -13.47 18.47 -2.03
CA ILE A 88 -14.83 18.18 -2.48
C ILE A 88 -15.86 18.49 -1.38
N GLU A 89 -15.55 18.20 -0.11
CA GLU A 89 -16.39 18.52 1.05
C GLU A 89 -16.60 20.04 1.19
N GLN A 90 -15.61 20.86 0.84
CA GLN A 90 -15.72 22.31 0.79
C GLN A 90 -16.38 22.83 -0.50
N GLU A 91 -17.10 21.97 -1.22
CA GLU A 91 -17.73 22.25 -2.51
C GLU A 91 -16.75 22.74 -3.60
N GLY A 92 -15.48 22.34 -3.48
CA GLY A 92 -14.43 22.64 -4.44
C GLY A 92 -14.24 21.57 -5.52
N ALA A 93 -13.38 21.87 -6.48
CA ALA A 93 -12.94 20.96 -7.54
C ALA A 93 -11.45 20.65 -7.39
N TYR A 94 -11.12 19.37 -7.15
CA TYR A 94 -9.74 18.90 -7.00
C TYR A 94 -9.11 18.59 -8.37
N ASN A 95 -7.91 19.09 -8.61
CA ASN A 95 -7.12 18.79 -9.80
C ASN A 95 -6.13 17.64 -9.50
N LEU A 96 -6.28 16.52 -10.21
CA LEU A 96 -5.44 15.33 -10.04
C LEU A 96 -4.00 15.51 -10.51
N ASP A 97 -3.73 16.42 -11.46
CA ASP A 97 -2.42 16.57 -12.09
C ASP A 97 -1.46 17.37 -11.21
N ASN A 98 -1.98 18.40 -10.54
CA ASN A 98 -1.16 19.33 -9.75
C ASN A 98 -1.54 19.40 -8.26
N SER A 99 -2.58 18.68 -7.83
CA SER A 99 -3.08 18.69 -6.45
C SER A 99 -3.63 20.04 -5.96
N ASP A 100 -4.10 20.89 -6.86
CA ASP A 100 -4.81 22.11 -6.48
C ASP A 100 -6.28 21.83 -6.14
N CYS A 101 -6.84 22.67 -5.27
CA CYS A 101 -8.27 22.75 -5.01
C CYS A 101 -8.80 24.10 -5.48
N THR A 102 -9.70 24.10 -6.46
CA THR A 102 -10.48 25.28 -6.81
C THR A 102 -11.69 25.34 -5.89
N LEU A 103 -11.71 26.28 -4.95
CA LEU A 103 -12.80 26.48 -4.00
C LEU A 103 -14.07 26.94 -4.72
N LYS A 104 -15.22 26.84 -4.06
CA LYS A 104 -16.51 27.36 -4.54
C LYS A 104 -16.46 28.86 -4.93
N THR A 105 -15.57 29.62 -4.31
CA THR A 105 -15.32 31.04 -4.61
C THR A 105 -14.57 31.26 -5.92
N GLY A 106 -13.99 30.21 -6.51
CA GLY A 106 -13.08 30.26 -7.64
C GLY A 106 -11.60 30.42 -7.26
N GLU A 107 -11.29 30.60 -5.97
CA GLU A 107 -9.91 30.66 -5.47
C GLU A 107 -9.21 29.30 -5.64
N VAL A 108 -7.95 29.32 -6.07
CA VAL A 108 -7.14 28.12 -6.24
C VAL A 108 -6.11 28.05 -5.12
N VAL A 109 -6.15 26.98 -4.33
CA VAL A 109 -5.23 26.73 -3.22
C VAL A 109 -4.54 25.38 -3.37
N ASN A 110 -3.37 25.21 -2.77
CA ASN A 110 -2.76 23.89 -2.65
C ASN A 110 -3.64 23.01 -1.75
N ALA A 111 -4.18 21.89 -2.26
CA ALA A 111 -5.18 21.11 -1.53
C ALA A 111 -4.63 20.48 -0.24
N TRP A 112 -3.34 20.13 -0.21
CA TRP A 112 -2.71 19.51 0.95
C TRP A 112 -2.47 20.52 2.07
N ASP A 113 -2.03 21.72 1.74
CA ASP A 113 -1.89 22.80 2.72
C ASP A 113 -3.25 23.22 3.26
N PHE A 114 -4.26 23.33 2.39
CA PHE A 114 -5.63 23.62 2.78
C PHE A 114 -6.20 22.54 3.71
N TYR A 115 -6.02 21.27 3.40
CA TYR A 115 -6.44 20.18 4.28
C TYR A 115 -5.77 20.29 5.66
N ARG A 116 -4.42 20.38 5.70
CA ARG A 116 -3.65 20.38 6.95
C ARG A 116 -3.87 21.61 7.81
N SER A 117 -4.09 22.79 7.22
CA SER A 117 -4.36 24.02 7.98
C SER A 117 -5.67 23.95 8.77
N ASN A 118 -6.60 23.08 8.35
CA ASN A 118 -7.94 22.93 8.92
C ASN A 118 -8.12 21.69 9.82
N GLN A 119 -7.06 20.91 10.10
CA GLN A 119 -7.10 19.75 11.02
C GLN A 119 -6.73 20.11 12.49
N LYS A 120 -6.97 21.35 12.92
CA LYS A 120 -6.61 21.80 14.28
C LYS A 120 -7.74 21.56 15.28
#